data_AF-K7W7F8-F1
#
_entry.id   AF-K7W7F8-F1
#
_cell.length_a   1.000
_cell.length_b   1.000
_cell.length_c   1.000
_cell.angle_alpha   90.00
_cell.angle_beta   90.00
_cell.angle_gamma   90.00
#
_symmetry.space_group_name_H-M   'P 1'
#
loop_
_entity.id
_entity.type
_entity.pdbx_description
1 polymer ?
#
loop_
_entity_poly.entity_id
_entity_poly.type
_entity_poly.pdbx_seq_one_letter_code
_entity_poly.pdbx_strand_id
1 'polypeptide(L)'
;MLHLQQYLSESQQQEILQHCREIGKRSPLFSPTMKNGSPFNYQMTNCGKVGWISDQNGYRYDDKHPVTNKPWQPIPGVIRNLAKSLAAEVGDYNYKPETCLINYYTQSSKLGLHQDNTEVNQKSPIISISLGDDGIFLIGGKRRKDPTKEIILKSGDILILHGEFRMFYHGIKGIIHGTSNLLKSGGRLNLTIRQVY
;
A
#
# COMPACT_ATOMS: atom_id res chain seq x y z
N MET A 1 -14.82 -6.20 -4.13
CA MET A 1 -13.57 -5.51 -4.51
C MET A 1 -13.91 -4.64 -5.69
N LEU A 2 -13.52 -3.38 -5.63
CA LEU A 2 -13.67 -2.44 -6.73
C LEU A 2 -12.29 -2.16 -7.33
N HIS A 3 -12.16 -2.27 -8.65
CA HIS A 3 -10.95 -1.92 -9.39
C HIS A 3 -11.29 -0.78 -10.34
N LEU A 4 -10.77 0.41 -10.03
CA LEU A 4 -10.90 1.60 -10.86
C LEU A 4 -9.64 1.70 -11.72
N GLN A 5 -9.78 1.34 -12.99
CA GLN A 5 -8.67 1.33 -13.95
C GLN A 5 -8.34 2.74 -14.39
N GLN A 6 -7.05 3.10 -14.31
CA GLN A 6 -6.48 4.39 -14.73
C GLN A 6 -7.28 5.59 -14.20
N TYR A 7 -7.75 5.49 -12.95
CA TYR A 7 -8.62 6.49 -12.33
C TYR A 7 -7.90 7.83 -12.12
N LEU A 8 -6.60 7.79 -11.82
CA LEU A 8 -5.80 8.99 -11.63
C LEU A 8 -5.26 9.53 -12.95
N SER A 9 -5.49 10.81 -13.21
CA SER A 9 -4.81 11.54 -14.28
C SER A 9 -3.30 11.57 -14.06
N GLU A 10 -2.53 11.82 -15.12
CA GLU A 10 -1.07 11.96 -15.00
C GLU A 10 -0.66 13.06 -14.02
N SER A 11 -1.38 14.19 -13.99
CA SER A 11 -1.13 15.28 -13.05
C SER A 11 -1.35 14.85 -11.59
N GLN A 12 -2.43 14.11 -11.31
CA GLN A 12 -2.70 13.58 -9.97
C GLN A 12 -1.63 12.55 -9.56
N GLN A 13 -1.20 11.70 -10.48
CA GLN A 13 -0.11 10.75 -10.23
C GLN A 13 1.21 11.47 -9.88
N GLN A 14 1.54 12.55 -10.59
CA GLN A 14 2.72 13.36 -10.31
C GLN A 14 2.63 14.09 -8.96
N GLU A 15 1.47 14.65 -8.63
CA GLU A 15 1.23 15.31 -7.33
C GLU A 15 1.40 14.32 -6.16
N ILE A 16 0.77 13.15 -6.25
CA ILE A 16 0.89 12.10 -5.23
C ILE A 16 2.33 11.62 -5.11
N LEU A 17 3.03 11.42 -6.25
CA LEU A 17 4.44 11.06 -6.25
C LEU A 17 5.30 12.11 -5.55
N GLN A 18 5.05 13.40 -5.78
CA GLN A 18 5.79 14.47 -5.13
C GLN A 18 5.61 14.42 -3.62
N HIS A 19 4.39 14.21 -3.13
CA HIS A 19 4.14 14.03 -1.71
C HIS A 19 4.85 12.79 -1.13
N CYS A 20 4.89 11.68 -1.86
CA CYS A 20 5.64 10.49 -1.45
C CYS A 20 7.14 10.80 -1.32
N ARG A 21 7.71 11.59 -2.25
CA ARG A 21 9.11 12.04 -2.18
C ARG A 21 9.36 12.90 -0.94
N GLU A 22 8.46 13.85 -0.63
CA GLU A 22 8.61 14.69 0.57
C GLU A 22 8.51 13.87 1.86
N ILE A 23 7.64 12.86 1.91
CA ILE A 23 7.59 11.89 3.02
C ILE A 23 8.93 11.16 3.11
N GLY A 24 9.43 10.62 2.00
CA GLY A 24 10.69 9.88 1.95
C GLY A 24 11.92 10.68 2.42
N LYS A 25 11.92 12.02 2.30
CA LYS A 25 13.00 12.85 2.86
C LYS A 25 13.03 12.86 4.40
N ARG A 26 11.88 12.68 5.05
CA ARG A 26 11.74 12.77 6.53
C ARG A 26 11.58 11.40 7.19
N SER A 27 10.95 10.48 6.48
CA SER A 27 10.70 9.08 6.82
C SER A 27 11.24 8.22 5.67
N PRO A 28 12.56 8.00 5.58
CA PRO A 28 13.20 7.30 4.46
C PRO A 28 12.67 5.89 4.25
N LEU A 29 12.80 5.39 3.03
CA LEU A 29 12.55 3.98 2.76
C LEU A 29 13.49 3.11 3.60
N PHE A 30 12.94 2.05 4.19
CA PHE A 30 13.69 1.01 4.88
C PHE A 30 13.24 -0.37 4.39
N SER A 31 14.08 -1.38 4.61
CA SER A 31 13.73 -2.78 4.37
C SER A 31 13.30 -3.41 5.69
N PRO A 32 12.00 -3.75 5.87
CA PRO A 32 11.56 -4.51 7.04
C PRO A 32 12.23 -5.88 7.07
N THR A 33 12.16 -6.54 8.23
CA THR A 33 12.66 -7.90 8.39
C THR A 33 11.54 -8.85 8.79
N MET A 34 11.66 -10.10 8.35
CA MET A 34 10.86 -11.22 8.81
C MET A 34 11.24 -11.55 10.26
N LYS A 35 10.42 -12.38 10.94
CA LYS A 35 10.69 -12.82 12.32
C LYS A 35 12.08 -13.45 12.51
N ASN A 36 12.59 -14.12 11.48
CA ASN A 36 13.92 -14.75 11.46
C ASN A 36 15.06 -13.77 11.09
N GLY A 37 14.77 -12.48 10.93
CA GLY A 37 15.74 -11.45 10.56
C GLY A 37 16.01 -11.30 9.05
N SER A 38 15.48 -12.18 8.20
CA SER A 38 15.63 -12.04 6.75
C SER A 38 14.95 -10.76 6.24
N PRO A 39 15.62 -9.92 5.42
CA PRO A 39 15.02 -8.70 4.91
C PRO A 39 13.93 -9.00 3.88
N PHE A 40 12.95 -8.11 3.79
CA PHE A 40 12.02 -8.11 2.66
C PHE A 40 12.76 -7.75 1.37
N ASN A 41 12.30 -8.27 0.24
CA ASN A 41 12.87 -7.96 -1.09
C ASN A 41 12.29 -6.68 -1.73
N TYR A 42 11.66 -5.85 -0.92
CA TYR A 42 11.12 -4.54 -1.28
C TYR A 42 11.32 -3.59 -0.09
N GLN A 43 11.21 -2.29 -0.37
CA GLN A 43 11.36 -1.26 0.66
C GLN A 43 10.01 -0.63 0.95
N MET A 44 9.88 -0.05 2.13
CA MET A 44 8.67 0.69 2.49
C MET A 44 8.96 1.85 3.41
N THR A 45 7.99 2.74 3.51
CA THR A 45 7.87 3.77 4.55
C THR A 45 6.39 3.99 4.85
N ASN A 46 6.06 4.86 5.79
CA ASN A 46 4.68 5.18 6.14
C ASN A 46 4.48 6.69 6.30
N CYS A 47 3.22 7.12 6.21
CA CYS A 47 2.74 8.38 6.75
C CYS A 47 1.39 8.18 7.45
N GLY A 48 1.08 9.01 8.44
CA GLY A 48 -0.12 8.92 9.27
C GLY A 48 0.15 8.98 10.76
N LYS A 49 -0.86 8.64 11.55
CA LYS A 49 -0.76 8.56 13.01
C LYS A 49 0.15 7.41 13.43
N VAL A 50 0.08 6.32 12.68
CA VAL A 50 0.85 5.10 12.89
C VAL A 50 1.33 4.59 11.53
N GLY A 51 2.39 3.79 11.54
CA GLY A 51 2.92 3.09 10.38
C GLY A 51 3.00 1.59 10.65
N TRP A 52 2.72 0.79 9.63
CA TRP A 52 2.90 -0.65 9.73
C TRP A 52 4.40 -0.98 9.73
N ILE A 53 4.82 -1.89 10.60
CA ILE A 53 6.21 -2.34 10.69
C ILE A 53 6.29 -3.86 10.88
N SER A 54 7.40 -4.42 10.40
CA SER A 54 7.77 -5.82 10.56
C SER A 54 9.23 -5.93 11.00
N ASP A 55 9.45 -6.65 12.09
CA ASP A 55 10.77 -7.01 12.58
C ASP A 55 10.73 -8.38 13.31
N GLN A 56 11.79 -8.70 14.06
CA GLN A 56 11.88 -9.94 14.84
C GLN A 56 10.79 -10.08 15.92
N ASN A 57 10.15 -8.98 16.31
CA ASN A 57 9.02 -8.96 17.26
C ASN A 57 7.67 -9.16 16.58
N GLY A 58 7.63 -9.27 15.25
CA GLY A 58 6.42 -9.50 14.46
C GLY A 58 5.85 -8.22 13.85
N TYR A 59 4.58 -8.30 13.43
CA TYR A 59 3.90 -7.24 12.70
C TYR A 59 3.08 -6.37 13.64
N ARG A 60 3.20 -5.04 13.53
CA ARG A 60 2.44 -4.09 14.36
C ARG A 60 2.31 -2.73 13.70
N TYR A 61 1.44 -1.91 14.28
CA TYR A 61 1.38 -0.48 14.05
C TYR A 61 2.18 0.24 15.13
N ASP A 62 3.03 1.19 14.73
CA ASP A 62 3.90 1.96 15.63
C ASP A 62 3.83 3.45 15.25
N ASP A 63 3.98 4.34 16.23
CA ASP A 63 3.90 5.79 16.01
C ASP A 63 5.22 6.39 15.51
N LYS A 64 6.31 5.60 15.52
CA LYS A 64 7.65 6.04 15.11
C LYS A 64 8.23 5.22 13.96
N HIS A 65 9.05 5.90 13.18
CA HIS A 65 9.87 5.28 12.15
C HIS A 65 10.98 4.41 12.78
N PRO A 66 11.17 3.15 12.35
CA PRO A 66 12.07 2.21 13.03
C PRO A 66 13.56 2.62 12.97
N VAL A 67 13.98 3.27 11.88
CA VAL A 67 15.37 3.76 11.73
C VAL A 67 15.59 5.14 12.36
N THR A 68 14.75 6.13 12.07
CA THR A 68 14.98 7.51 12.54
C THR A 68 14.44 7.78 13.96
N ASN A 69 13.61 6.88 14.49
CA ASN A 69 12.90 7.00 15.77
C ASN A 69 12.04 8.28 15.89
N LYS A 70 11.71 8.91 14.75
CA LYS A 70 10.86 10.11 14.68
C LYS A 70 9.42 9.71 14.36
N PRO A 71 8.43 10.51 14.79
CA PRO A 71 7.04 10.32 14.37
C PRO A 71 6.89 10.31 12.85
N TRP A 72 5.94 9.53 12.36
CA TRP A 72 5.57 9.54 10.94
C TRP A 72 5.04 10.91 10.50
N GLN A 73 5.27 11.27 9.24
CA GLN A 73 4.67 12.48 8.68
C GLN A 73 3.15 12.31 8.56
N PRO A 74 2.33 13.37 8.67
CA PRO A 74 0.89 13.27 8.44
C PRO A 74 0.58 12.76 7.02
N ILE A 75 -0.55 12.06 6.86
CA ILE A 75 -1.05 11.72 5.51
C ILE A 75 -1.35 13.03 4.76
N PRO A 76 -0.75 13.27 3.58
CA PRO A 76 -1.00 14.44 2.77
C PRO A 76 -2.50 14.63 2.48
N GLY A 77 -2.95 15.89 2.44
CA GLY A 77 -4.37 16.22 2.26
C GLY A 77 -4.98 15.58 1.01
N VAL A 78 -4.26 15.61 -0.12
CA VAL A 78 -4.71 15.02 -1.38
C VAL A 78 -4.94 13.50 -1.27
N ILE A 79 -4.00 12.75 -0.66
CA ILE A 79 -4.12 11.30 -0.46
C ILE A 79 -5.25 10.99 0.53
N ARG A 80 -5.34 11.75 1.63
CA ARG A 80 -6.37 11.57 2.66
C ARG A 80 -7.77 11.81 2.10
N ASN A 81 -7.98 12.89 1.36
CA ASN A 81 -9.28 13.26 0.81
C ASN A 81 -9.72 12.27 -0.28
N LEU A 82 -8.79 11.86 -1.16
CA LEU A 82 -9.03 10.81 -2.14
C LEU A 82 -9.46 9.51 -1.46
N ALA A 83 -8.74 9.08 -0.42
CA ALA A 83 -9.08 7.87 0.32
C ALA A 83 -10.48 7.94 0.95
N LYS A 84 -10.84 9.07 1.56
CA LYS A 84 -12.20 9.26 2.11
C LYS A 84 -13.28 9.21 1.04
N SER A 85 -13.04 9.81 -0.13
CA SER A 85 -13.97 9.76 -1.26
C SER A 85 -14.19 8.32 -1.74
N LEU A 86 -13.11 7.56 -1.92
CA LEU A 86 -13.15 6.17 -2.38
C LEU A 86 -13.80 5.24 -1.34
N ALA A 87 -13.62 5.49 -0.04
CA ALA A 87 -14.32 4.74 0.99
C ALA A 87 -15.83 4.98 0.96
N ALA A 88 -16.26 6.22 0.69
CA ALA A 88 -17.67 6.56 0.54
C ALA A 88 -18.33 5.86 -0.66
N GLU A 89 -17.61 5.66 -1.77
CA GLU A 89 -18.07 4.88 -2.95
C GLU A 89 -18.46 3.43 -2.57
N VAL A 90 -17.85 2.88 -1.53
CA VAL A 90 -18.14 1.51 -1.04
C VAL A 90 -18.94 1.51 0.27
N GLY A 91 -19.56 2.64 0.63
CA GLY A 91 -20.50 2.78 1.74
C GLY A 91 -19.89 3.12 3.10
N ASP A 92 -18.58 3.40 3.20
CA ASP A 92 -17.94 3.84 4.45
C ASP A 92 -17.72 5.36 4.47
N TYR A 93 -18.79 6.10 4.71
CA TYR A 93 -18.79 7.58 4.77
C TYR A 93 -18.01 8.16 5.96
N ASN A 94 -17.75 7.34 6.98
CA ASN A 94 -17.07 7.75 8.20
C ASN A 94 -15.60 7.32 8.24
N TYR A 95 -15.07 6.83 7.12
CA TYR A 95 -13.71 6.34 7.01
C TYR A 95 -12.68 7.38 7.49
N LYS A 96 -11.79 6.93 8.38
CA LYS A 96 -10.70 7.73 8.93
C LYS A 96 -9.38 7.11 8.48
N PRO A 97 -8.73 7.65 7.42
CA PRO A 97 -7.37 7.26 7.06
C PRO A 97 -6.41 7.56 8.22
N GLU A 98 -5.81 6.52 8.81
CA GLU A 98 -4.89 6.66 9.95
C GLU A 98 -3.46 6.31 9.59
N THR A 99 -3.29 5.47 8.58
CA THR A 99 -2.00 5.05 8.04
C THR A 99 -2.07 5.01 6.52
N CYS A 100 -0.96 5.34 5.88
CA CYS A 100 -0.67 5.07 4.49
C CYS A 100 0.70 4.41 4.41
N LEU A 101 0.69 3.10 4.15
CA LEU A 101 1.88 2.32 3.89
C LEU A 101 2.32 2.56 2.44
N ILE A 102 3.55 3.01 2.25
CA ILE A 102 4.13 3.28 0.93
C ILE A 102 5.16 2.21 0.65
N ASN A 103 4.81 1.26 -0.23
CA ASN A 103 5.72 0.22 -0.68
C ASN A 103 6.41 0.64 -1.97
N TYR A 104 7.73 0.43 -2.07
CA TYR A 104 8.53 0.57 -3.28
C TYR A 104 9.05 -0.78 -3.74
N TYR A 105 8.62 -1.19 -4.93
CA TYR A 105 8.96 -2.44 -5.56
C TYR A 105 9.89 -2.19 -6.76
N THR A 106 10.95 -2.99 -6.82
CA THR A 106 11.86 -3.08 -7.98
C THR A 106 11.49 -4.30 -8.83
N GLN A 107 12.17 -4.51 -9.96
CA GLN A 107 11.92 -5.64 -10.86
C GLN A 107 11.97 -7.02 -10.17
N SER A 108 12.83 -7.19 -9.16
CA SER A 108 12.97 -8.46 -8.42
C SER A 108 12.00 -8.60 -7.24
N SER A 109 11.25 -7.54 -6.91
CA SER A 109 10.41 -7.50 -5.72
C SER A 109 9.14 -8.35 -5.88
N LYS A 110 8.72 -8.99 -4.78
CA LYS A 110 7.53 -9.85 -4.71
C LYS A 110 6.94 -9.78 -3.31
N LEU A 111 5.63 -9.97 -3.20
CA LEU A 111 4.96 -10.08 -1.92
C LEU A 111 4.07 -11.32 -1.94
N GLY A 112 4.41 -12.30 -1.09
CA GLY A 112 3.64 -13.53 -0.99
C GLY A 112 2.21 -13.29 -0.53
N LEU A 113 1.35 -14.31 -0.71
CA LEU A 113 -0.03 -14.22 -0.25
C LEU A 113 -0.09 -13.93 1.25
N HIS A 114 -0.86 -12.92 1.63
CA HIS A 114 -1.09 -12.49 3.00
C HIS A 114 -2.50 -11.89 3.13
N GLN A 115 -2.91 -11.65 4.37
CA GLN A 115 -4.08 -10.85 4.70
C GLN A 115 -3.60 -9.63 5.47
N ASP A 116 -4.23 -8.50 5.21
CA ASP A 116 -4.12 -7.32 6.07
C ASP A 116 -5.05 -7.54 7.27
N ASN A 117 -4.55 -8.18 8.32
CA ASN A 117 -5.33 -8.56 9.51
C ASN A 117 -4.76 -8.00 10.82
N THR A 118 -3.80 -7.07 10.72
CA THR A 118 -3.17 -6.42 11.87
C THR A 118 -3.95 -5.21 12.36
N GLU A 119 -4.94 -4.71 11.60
CA GLU A 119 -5.83 -3.65 12.06
C GLU A 119 -6.80 -4.18 13.13
N VAL A 120 -7.12 -3.33 14.10
CA VAL A 120 -8.23 -3.57 15.03
C VAL A 120 -9.56 -3.45 14.27
N ASN A 121 -9.68 -2.42 13.42
CA ASN A 121 -10.81 -2.28 12.51
C ASN A 121 -10.60 -3.06 11.21
N GLN A 122 -11.12 -4.28 11.19
CA GLN A 122 -11.12 -5.16 10.01
C GLN A 122 -12.35 -4.98 9.12
N LYS A 123 -13.22 -4.00 9.39
CA LYS A 123 -14.44 -3.72 8.60
C LYS A 123 -14.21 -2.63 7.56
N SER A 124 -13.48 -1.57 7.93
CA SER A 124 -13.20 -0.46 7.02
C SER A 124 -12.37 -0.91 5.83
N PRO A 125 -12.57 -0.32 4.64
CA PRO A 125 -11.92 -0.76 3.42
C PRO A 125 -10.41 -0.48 3.44
N ILE A 126 -9.68 -1.26 2.65
CA ILE A 126 -8.30 -0.96 2.27
C ILE A 126 -8.32 -0.31 0.90
N ILE A 127 -7.66 0.84 0.78
CA ILE A 127 -7.55 1.57 -0.48
C ILE A 127 -6.10 1.47 -0.94
N SER A 128 -5.89 0.92 -2.13
CA SER A 128 -4.58 0.66 -2.70
C SER A 128 -4.43 1.43 -4.02
N ILE A 129 -3.52 2.40 -4.04
CA ILE A 129 -3.19 3.20 -5.23
C ILE A 129 -1.91 2.63 -5.86
N SER A 130 -1.90 2.45 -7.18
CA SER A 130 -0.72 2.00 -7.95
C SER A 130 -0.11 3.13 -8.74
N LEU A 131 1.21 3.30 -8.66
CA LEU A 131 1.97 4.32 -9.39
C LEU A 131 3.26 3.69 -9.94
N GLY A 132 3.64 4.03 -11.17
CA GLY A 132 4.85 3.50 -11.80
C GLY A 132 4.58 2.20 -12.56
N ASP A 133 5.58 1.32 -12.57
CA ASP A 133 5.54 0.06 -13.31
C ASP A 133 4.36 -0.83 -12.90
N ASP A 134 3.90 -1.66 -13.83
CA ASP A 134 2.72 -2.51 -13.66
C ASP A 134 3.00 -3.61 -12.64
N GLY A 135 2.07 -3.80 -11.71
CA GLY A 135 2.12 -4.88 -10.71
C GLY A 135 1.24 -6.05 -11.09
N ILE A 136 1.77 -7.27 -11.02
CA ILE A 136 0.98 -8.50 -11.15
C ILE A 136 0.38 -8.84 -9.78
N PHE A 137 -0.81 -8.34 -9.52
CA PHE A 137 -1.54 -8.54 -8.27
C PHE A 137 -2.22 -9.91 -8.24
N LEU A 138 -2.13 -10.59 -7.11
CA LEU A 138 -2.83 -11.84 -6.85
C LEU A 138 -3.98 -11.58 -5.90
N ILE A 139 -5.17 -12.06 -6.23
CA ILE A 139 -6.32 -12.13 -5.32
C ILE A 139 -6.79 -13.58 -5.20
N GLY A 140 -6.76 -14.10 -3.98
CA GLY A 140 -7.23 -15.44 -3.62
C GLY A 140 -8.62 -15.42 -3.02
N GLY A 141 -8.84 -16.31 -2.05
CA GLY A 141 -10.07 -16.38 -1.26
C GLY A 141 -9.85 -16.15 0.24
N LYS A 142 -10.76 -16.66 1.06
CA LYS A 142 -10.71 -16.54 2.53
C LYS A 142 -9.64 -17.45 3.14
N ARG A 143 -9.25 -18.52 2.44
CA ARG A 143 -8.22 -19.47 2.87
C ARG A 143 -6.97 -19.28 2.02
N ARG A 144 -5.79 -19.46 2.64
CA ARG A 144 -4.48 -19.31 1.97
C ARG A 144 -4.32 -20.18 0.72
N LYS A 145 -4.98 -21.34 0.67
CA LYS A 145 -4.91 -22.33 -0.42
C LYS A 145 -6.01 -22.16 -1.47
N ASP A 146 -6.91 -21.18 -1.32
CA ASP A 146 -7.93 -20.93 -2.34
C ASP A 146 -7.28 -20.49 -3.66
N PRO A 147 -7.88 -20.83 -4.82
CA PRO A 147 -7.34 -20.43 -6.12
C PRO A 147 -7.14 -18.92 -6.24
N THR A 148 -6.01 -18.52 -6.82
CA THR A 148 -5.69 -17.10 -7.07
C THR A 148 -6.03 -16.69 -8.49
N LYS A 149 -6.48 -15.44 -8.65
CA LYS A 149 -6.59 -14.74 -9.94
C LYS A 149 -5.51 -13.67 -10.04
N GLU A 150 -4.97 -13.49 -11.23
CA GLU A 150 -4.00 -12.42 -11.53
C GLU A 150 -4.74 -11.20 -12.09
N ILE A 151 -4.34 -10.02 -11.63
CA ILE A 151 -4.83 -8.73 -12.11
C ILE A 151 -3.60 -7.85 -12.36
N ILE A 152 -3.50 -7.29 -13.56
CA ILE A 152 -2.48 -6.29 -13.86
C ILE A 152 -2.96 -4.94 -13.33
N LEU A 153 -2.23 -4.40 -12.35
CA LEU A 153 -2.48 -3.06 -11.80
C LEU A 153 -1.51 -2.08 -12.45
N LYS A 154 -2.04 -1.16 -13.25
CA LYS A 154 -1.28 -0.15 -14.00
C LYS A 154 -1.05 1.11 -13.16
N SER A 155 -0.15 1.99 -13.63
CA SER A 155 0.00 3.32 -13.06
C SER A 155 -1.33 4.10 -13.13
N GLY A 156 -1.77 4.61 -11.98
CA GLY A 156 -3.03 5.33 -11.82
C GLY A 156 -4.23 4.46 -11.44
N ASP A 157 -4.07 3.13 -11.39
CA ASP A 157 -5.13 2.23 -10.93
C ASP A 157 -5.36 2.35 -9.42
N ILE A 158 -6.62 2.17 -9.03
CA ILE A 158 -7.04 2.09 -7.63
C ILE A 158 -7.76 0.76 -7.40
N LEU A 159 -7.38 0.08 -6.33
CA LEU A 159 -8.04 -1.12 -5.84
C LEU A 159 -8.63 -0.85 -4.46
N ILE A 160 -9.90 -1.21 -4.27
CA ILE A 160 -10.58 -1.11 -2.97
C ILE A 160 -10.98 -2.51 -2.51
N LEU A 161 -10.36 -2.97 -1.44
CA LEU A 161 -10.70 -4.22 -0.76
C LEU A 161 -11.70 -3.89 0.37
N HIS A 162 -12.96 -4.24 0.16
CA HIS A 162 -14.08 -3.94 1.04
C HIS A 162 -15.01 -5.16 1.14
N GLY A 163 -15.92 -5.17 2.11
CA GLY A 163 -16.83 -6.29 2.35
C GLY A 163 -16.05 -7.58 2.56
N GLU A 164 -16.46 -8.67 1.93
CA GLU A 164 -15.76 -9.96 2.06
C GLU A 164 -14.30 -9.92 1.55
N PHE A 165 -14.01 -9.08 0.55
CA PHE A 165 -12.68 -8.96 -0.05
C PHE A 165 -11.68 -8.27 0.89
N ARG A 166 -12.14 -7.56 1.93
CA ARG A 166 -11.30 -6.92 2.95
C ARG A 166 -10.35 -7.91 3.62
N MET A 167 -10.75 -9.19 3.68
CA MET A 167 -10.00 -10.27 4.32
C MET A 167 -9.58 -11.36 3.33
N PHE A 168 -9.52 -11.07 2.03
CA PHE A 168 -9.02 -12.06 1.07
C PHE A 168 -7.50 -12.11 1.09
N TYR A 169 -6.95 -13.32 0.91
CA TYR A 169 -5.52 -13.48 0.69
C TYR A 169 -5.12 -12.80 -0.62
N HIS A 170 -4.09 -11.97 -0.58
CA HIS A 170 -3.61 -11.26 -1.75
C HIS A 170 -2.09 -11.03 -1.69
N GLY A 171 -1.51 -10.61 -2.81
CA GLY A 171 -0.07 -10.38 -2.89
C GLY A 171 0.36 -9.79 -4.24
N ILE A 172 1.67 -9.68 -4.43
CA ILE A 172 2.30 -9.21 -5.68
C ILE A 172 3.21 -10.33 -6.19
N LYS A 173 2.84 -10.93 -7.32
CA LYS A 173 3.62 -11.99 -7.99
C LYS A 173 4.92 -11.45 -8.57
N GLY A 174 4.91 -10.20 -9.06
CA GLY A 174 6.06 -9.52 -9.63
C GLY A 174 5.70 -8.18 -10.24
N ILE A 175 6.72 -7.49 -10.76
CA ILE A 175 6.63 -6.18 -11.41
C ILE A 175 7.02 -6.34 -12.89
N ILE A 176 6.23 -5.75 -13.79
CA ILE A 176 6.56 -5.67 -15.21
C ILE A 176 7.35 -4.38 -15.42
N HIS A 177 8.67 -4.51 -15.57
CA HIS A 177 9.57 -3.37 -15.62
C HIS A 177 9.44 -2.55 -16.91
N GLY A 178 9.48 -1.22 -16.80
CA GLY A 178 9.51 -0.30 -17.94
C GLY A 178 8.16 -0.03 -18.57
N THR A 179 7.05 -0.25 -17.85
CA THR A 179 5.69 0.06 -18.35
C THR A 179 5.26 1.49 -18.00
N SER A 180 6.03 2.22 -17.19
CA SER A 180 5.73 3.60 -16.82
C SER A 180 6.98 4.48 -16.78
N ASN A 181 6.84 5.73 -17.22
CA ASN A 181 7.87 6.76 -17.12
C ASN A 181 7.69 7.67 -15.89
N LEU A 182 6.71 7.39 -15.02
CA LEU A 182 6.40 8.22 -13.85
C LEU A 182 7.57 8.27 -12.86
N LEU A 183 8.25 7.14 -12.63
CA LEU A 183 9.47 7.06 -11.84
C LEU A 183 10.67 7.05 -12.78
N LYS A 184 11.52 8.09 -12.70
CA LYS A 184 12.70 8.23 -13.57
C LYS A 184 13.65 7.02 -13.57
N SER A 185 13.70 6.27 -12.47
CA SER A 185 14.55 5.10 -12.30
C SER A 185 13.78 3.77 -12.43
N GLY A 186 12.54 3.81 -12.92
CA GLY A 186 11.65 2.66 -12.94
C GLY A 186 11.16 2.23 -11.56
N GLY A 187 10.44 1.12 -11.54
CA GLY A 187 9.84 0.53 -10.35
C GLY A 187 8.40 1.01 -10.09
N ARG A 188 7.83 0.44 -9.03
CA ARG A 188 6.42 0.61 -8.67
C ARG A 188 6.29 1.12 -7.25
N LEU A 189 5.50 2.17 -7.05
CA LEU A 189 4.98 2.57 -5.76
C LEU A 189 3.56 2.05 -5.56
N ASN A 190 3.28 1.63 -4.34
CA ASN A 190 1.93 1.33 -3.90
C ASN A 190 1.65 2.01 -2.58
N LEU A 191 0.57 2.78 -2.54
CA LEU A 191 0.07 3.40 -1.33
C LEU A 191 -1.11 2.58 -0.84
N THR A 192 -0.98 1.97 0.34
CA THR A 192 -2.03 1.21 1.01
C THR A 192 -2.55 2.00 2.20
N ILE A 193 -3.73 2.59 2.06
CA ILE A 193 -4.37 3.44 3.06
C ILE A 193 -5.35 2.60 3.87
N ARG A 194 -5.26 2.71 5.21
CA ARG A 194 -6.07 1.94 6.14
C ARG A 194 -6.56 2.80 7.31
N GLN A 195 -7.70 2.40 7.87
CA GLN A 195 -8.13 2.77 9.21
C GLN A 195 -7.70 1.64 10.16
N VAL A 196 -6.97 1.96 11.22
CA VAL A 196 -6.37 0.94 12.09
C VAL A 196 -7.30 0.61 13.25
N TYR A 197 -7.91 1.64 13.85
CA TYR A 197 -8.73 1.53 15.05
C TYR A 197 -10.23 1.70 14.77
#